data_AF-R7BDG4-F1
#
_entry.id   AF-R7BDG4-F1
#
_cell.length_a   1.000
_cell.length_b   1.000
_cell.length_c   1.000
_cell.angle_alpha   90.00
_cell.angle_beta   90.00
_cell.angle_gamma   90.00
#
_symmetry.space_group_name_H-M   'P 1'
#
loop_
_entity.id
_entity.type
_entity.pdbx_description
1 polymer ?
#
loop_
_entity_poly.entity_id
_entity_poly.type
_entity_poly.pdbx_seq_one_letter_code
_entity_poly.pdbx_strand_id
1 'polypeptide(L)'
;MKVTTAYHDQTYILDNGTQVSTLLSTDSGVAFIVKTSGGMIYHAGDLNDWHWEGETEADNRHMTSMYRAEIDKIKGAHFDAAFVPLDPRQEEHYADGMLYFLEHVDCNAVFPMHYWNEPSVIDRFTTEYPQYKSRIKNTESAKGEEI
;
A
#
# COMPACT_ATOMS: atom_id res chain seq x y z
N MET A 1 27.90 -3.80 9.72
CA MET A 1 26.55 -3.55 9.18
C MET A 1 26.43 -4.28 7.87
N LYS A 2 25.50 -5.25 7.76
CA LYS A 2 25.20 -5.91 6.48
C LYS A 2 24.20 -5.03 5.75
N VAL A 3 24.49 -4.69 4.50
CA VAL A 3 23.60 -3.89 3.64
C VAL A 3 23.10 -4.81 2.54
N THR A 4 21.79 -4.80 2.32
CA THR A 4 21.15 -5.54 1.24
C THR A 4 20.48 -4.54 0.31
N THR A 5 20.91 -4.49 -0.95
CA THR A 5 20.22 -3.73 -1.98
C THR A 5 19.05 -4.55 -2.51
N ALA A 6 17.84 -4.01 -2.38
CA ALA A 6 16.62 -4.66 -2.85
C ALA A 6 16.30 -4.24 -4.30
N TYR A 7 15.98 -5.22 -5.12
CA TYR A 7 15.45 -5.05 -6.48
C TYR A 7 14.01 -5.55 -6.51
N HIS A 8 13.20 -5.10 -7.45
CA HIS A 8 11.82 -5.58 -7.59
C HIS A 8 11.78 -7.06 -7.96
N ASP A 9 10.68 -7.74 -7.62
CA ASP A 9 10.43 -9.15 -7.92
C ASP A 9 11.52 -10.10 -7.37
N GLN A 10 12.09 -9.76 -6.21
CA GLN A 10 13.10 -10.57 -5.54
C GLN A 10 12.64 -11.00 -4.14
N THR A 11 13.29 -12.03 -3.61
CA THR A 11 13.12 -12.48 -2.24
C THR A 11 14.46 -12.61 -1.56
N TYR A 12 14.55 -12.07 -0.34
CA TYR A 12 15.74 -12.03 0.49
C TYR A 12 15.46 -12.69 1.83
N ILE A 13 16.40 -13.50 2.33
CA ILE A 13 16.35 -14.06 3.68
C ILE A 13 17.40 -13.33 4.51
N LEU A 14 16.94 -12.63 5.55
CA LEU A 14 17.81 -11.93 6.50
C LEU A 14 18.37 -12.90 7.54
N ASP A 15 19.42 -12.48 8.25
CA ASP A 15 20.18 -13.36 9.16
C ASP A 15 19.32 -13.89 10.34
N ASN A 16 18.24 -13.20 10.69
CA ASN A 16 17.26 -13.60 11.70
C ASN A 16 16.12 -14.50 11.16
N GLY A 17 16.19 -14.91 9.89
CA GLY A 17 15.16 -15.71 9.23
C GLY A 17 13.97 -14.92 8.68
N THR A 18 13.94 -13.59 8.82
CA THR A 18 12.92 -12.75 8.18
C THR A 18 13.04 -12.85 6.67
N GLN A 19 11.95 -13.17 5.99
CA GLN A 19 11.84 -13.13 4.54
C GLN A 19 11.31 -11.77 4.09
N VAL A 20 12.03 -11.12 3.18
CA VAL A 20 11.61 -9.86 2.54
C VAL A 20 11.43 -10.14 1.06
N SER A 21 10.21 -9.96 0.56
CA SER A 21 9.90 -10.05 -0.88
C SER A 21 9.53 -8.66 -1.38
N THR A 22 9.74 -8.39 -2.66
CA THR A 22 9.54 -7.06 -3.26
C THR A 22 8.66 -7.09 -4.48
N LEU A 23 7.89 -6.02 -4.69
CA LEU A 23 7.15 -5.75 -5.93
C LEU A 23 7.74 -4.52 -6.62
N LEU A 24 7.49 -4.36 -7.91
CA LEU A 24 7.89 -3.16 -8.64
C LEU A 24 7.01 -1.99 -8.22
N SER A 25 7.61 -0.86 -7.85
CA SER A 25 6.86 0.38 -7.63
C SER A 25 6.48 1.03 -8.95
N THR A 26 5.30 1.66 -9.00
CA THR A 26 4.84 2.42 -10.17
C THR A 26 5.48 3.81 -10.26
N ASP A 27 6.08 4.31 -9.18
CA ASP A 27 6.80 5.59 -9.16
C ASP A 27 8.29 5.38 -8.86
N SER A 28 8.65 5.07 -7.61
CA SER A 28 10.04 4.88 -7.21
C SER A 28 10.24 3.69 -6.28
N GLY A 29 11.37 3.00 -6.46
CA GLY A 29 11.81 1.91 -5.57
C GLY A 29 10.98 0.63 -5.69
N VAL A 30 10.62 0.06 -4.54
CA VAL A 30 9.90 -1.21 -4.43
C VAL A 30 8.87 -1.14 -3.32
N ALA A 31 7.79 -1.91 -3.46
CA ALA A 31 6.97 -2.29 -2.32
C ALA A 31 7.59 -3.47 -1.59
N PHE A 32 7.35 -3.59 -0.28
CA PHE A 32 7.91 -4.64 0.56
C PHE A 32 6.82 -5.54 1.13
N ILE A 33 7.10 -6.84 1.09
CA ILE A 33 6.37 -7.88 1.81
C ILE A 33 7.34 -8.48 2.82
N VAL A 34 7.08 -8.28 4.11
CA VAL A 34 7.98 -8.73 5.17
C VAL A 34 7.28 -9.82 5.97
N LYS A 35 7.81 -11.03 5.88
CA LYS A 35 7.32 -12.20 6.61
C LYS A 35 8.31 -12.56 7.73
N THR A 36 7.78 -12.64 8.94
CA THR A 36 8.50 -13.09 10.14
C THR A 36 7.82 -14.33 10.72
N SER A 37 8.34 -14.85 11.84
CA SER A 37 7.64 -15.87 12.61
C SER A 37 6.37 -15.36 13.31
N GLY A 38 6.26 -14.04 13.50
CA GLY A 38 5.14 -13.40 14.22
C GLY A 38 4.05 -12.85 13.31
N GLY A 39 4.23 -12.85 11.98
CA GLY A 39 3.26 -12.29 11.06
C GLY A 39 3.85 -11.84 9.73
N MET A 40 2.99 -11.30 8.87
CA MET A 40 3.31 -10.78 7.54
C MET A 40 2.75 -9.37 7.37
N ILE A 41 3.61 -8.44 6.96
CA ILE A 41 3.21 -7.07 6.64
C ILE A 41 3.48 -6.74 5.18
N TYR A 42 2.65 -5.84 4.64
CA TYR A 42 2.85 -5.21 3.33
C TYR A 42 3.11 -3.72 3.51
N HIS A 43 4.11 -3.19 2.82
CA HIS A 43 4.37 -1.76 2.77
C HIS A 43 4.53 -1.33 1.32
N ALA A 44 3.59 -0.55 0.80
CA ALA A 44 3.55 -0.19 -0.60
C ALA A 44 4.76 0.62 -1.08
N GLY A 45 5.40 1.40 -0.19
CA GLY A 45 6.32 2.44 -0.65
C GLY A 45 5.53 3.38 -1.57
N ASP A 46 6.07 3.66 -2.76
CA ASP A 46 5.38 4.49 -3.76
C ASP A 46 4.55 3.67 -4.77
N LEU A 47 4.28 2.37 -4.51
CA LEU A 47 3.41 1.57 -5.37
C LEU A 47 1.95 1.98 -5.21
N ASN A 48 1.40 2.67 -6.20
CA ASN A 48 0.00 3.12 -6.22
C ASN A 48 -0.57 3.23 -7.65
N ASP A 49 -1.89 3.34 -7.75
CA ASP A 49 -2.58 3.82 -8.95
C ASP A 49 -2.46 5.35 -9.01
N TRP A 50 -1.37 5.84 -9.60
CA TRP A 50 -1.07 7.27 -9.70
C TRP A 50 -1.82 7.91 -10.87
N HIS A 51 -3.07 8.28 -10.64
CA HIS A 51 -3.91 9.01 -11.59
C HIS A 51 -3.80 10.52 -11.32
N TRP A 52 -3.45 11.27 -12.36
CA TRP A 52 -3.36 12.73 -12.26
C TRP A 52 -4.26 13.42 -13.28
N GLU A 53 -5.06 14.37 -12.80
CA GLU A 53 -5.79 15.28 -13.67
C GLU A 53 -4.83 16.10 -14.53
N GLY A 54 -5.08 16.12 -15.84
CA GLY A 54 -4.22 16.79 -16.83
C GLY A 54 -3.19 15.88 -17.52
N GLU A 55 -2.93 14.67 -17.01
CA GLU A 55 -2.20 13.64 -17.76
C GLU A 55 -3.07 13.05 -18.87
N THR A 56 -2.44 12.40 -19.85
CA THR A 56 -3.22 11.78 -20.92
C THR A 56 -3.97 10.55 -20.41
N GLU A 57 -5.14 10.26 -20.98
CA GLU A 57 -5.89 9.04 -20.65
C GLU A 57 -5.06 7.77 -20.90
N ALA A 58 -4.12 7.80 -21.85
CA ALA A 58 -3.22 6.69 -22.10
C ALA A 58 -2.21 6.49 -20.96
N ASP A 59 -1.66 7.58 -20.43
CA ASP A 59 -0.72 7.54 -19.31
C ASP A 59 -1.42 7.07 -18.02
N ASN A 60 -2.59 7.64 -17.70
CA ASN A 60 -3.36 7.21 -16.53
C ASN A 60 -3.77 5.73 -16.64
N ARG A 61 -4.23 5.25 -17.81
CA ARG A 61 -4.50 3.81 -18.00
C ARG A 61 -3.26 2.94 -17.87
N HIS A 62 -2.09 3.44 -18.30
CA HIS A 62 -0.84 2.70 -18.15
C HIS A 62 -0.48 2.55 -16.67
N MET A 63 -0.58 3.63 -15.88
CA MET A 63 -0.36 3.61 -14.42
C MET A 63 -1.29 2.62 -13.72
N THR A 64 -2.59 2.69 -14.00
CA THR A 64 -3.57 1.74 -13.48
C THR A 64 -3.22 0.29 -13.85
N SER A 65 -2.83 0.03 -15.10
CA SER A 65 -2.45 -1.31 -15.53
C SER A 65 -1.22 -1.83 -14.81
N MET A 66 -0.20 -0.99 -14.60
CA MET A 66 1.02 -1.39 -13.88
C MET A 66 0.72 -1.67 -12.41
N TYR A 67 -0.02 -0.78 -11.74
CA TYR A 67 -0.40 -0.95 -10.35
C TYR A 67 -1.15 -2.26 -10.13
N ARG A 68 -2.18 -2.51 -10.94
CA ARG A 68 -2.99 -3.73 -10.84
C ARG A 68 -2.16 -4.97 -11.09
N ALA A 69 -1.24 -4.96 -12.07
CA ALA A 69 -0.37 -6.11 -12.33
C ALA A 69 0.48 -6.49 -11.10
N GLU A 70 0.95 -5.52 -10.31
CA GLU A 70 1.73 -5.78 -9.09
C GLU A 70 0.86 -6.25 -7.93
N ILE A 71 -0.30 -5.64 -7.70
CA ILE A 71 -1.25 -6.10 -6.66
C ILE A 71 -1.76 -7.51 -6.99
N ASP A 72 -1.91 -7.84 -8.26
CA ASP A 72 -2.34 -9.16 -8.71
C ASP A 72 -1.36 -10.28 -8.31
N LYS A 73 -0.06 -9.98 -8.16
CA LYS A 73 0.94 -10.94 -7.67
C LYS A 73 0.73 -11.35 -6.22
N ILE A 74 0.04 -10.52 -5.44
CA ILE A 74 -0.23 -10.76 -4.01
C ILE A 74 -1.70 -11.10 -3.74
N LYS A 75 -2.51 -11.29 -4.78
CA LYS A 75 -3.87 -11.83 -4.66
C LYS A 75 -3.83 -13.21 -3.99
N GLY A 76 -4.52 -13.33 -2.87
CA GLY A 76 -4.57 -14.56 -2.06
C GLY A 76 -3.55 -14.63 -0.91
N ALA A 77 -2.68 -13.63 -0.77
CA ALA A 77 -1.94 -13.44 0.47
C ALA A 77 -2.86 -12.86 1.57
N HIS A 78 -2.50 -13.12 2.83
CA HIS A 78 -3.09 -12.48 4.01
C HIS A 78 -2.01 -11.69 4.74
N PHE A 79 -2.31 -10.43 5.08
CA PHE A 79 -1.43 -9.55 5.83
C PHE A 79 -2.02 -9.16 7.18
N ASP A 80 -1.20 -9.18 8.22
CA ASP A 80 -1.58 -8.67 9.54
C ASP A 80 -1.71 -7.14 9.50
N ALA A 81 -0.82 -6.48 8.77
CA ALA A 81 -0.86 -5.04 8.54
C ALA A 81 -0.42 -4.68 7.12
N ALA A 82 -1.07 -3.68 6.54
CA ALA A 82 -0.71 -3.11 5.26
C ALA A 82 -0.58 -1.58 5.35
N PHE A 83 0.45 -1.02 4.72
CA PHE A 83 0.65 0.43 4.59
C PHE A 83 0.42 0.80 3.12
N VAL A 84 -0.61 1.58 2.83
CA VAL A 84 -1.13 1.81 1.47
C VAL A 84 -1.35 3.30 1.21
N PRO A 85 -0.90 3.86 0.08
CA PRO A 85 -1.10 5.28 -0.26
C PRO A 85 -2.57 5.68 -0.29
N LEU A 86 -2.86 6.89 0.22
CA LEU A 86 -4.15 7.56 0.18
C LEU A 86 -3.89 9.05 -0.02
N ASP A 87 -3.62 9.44 -1.27
CA ASP A 87 -3.06 10.75 -1.59
C ASP A 87 -4.16 11.74 -2.05
N PRO A 88 -4.53 12.74 -1.23
CA PRO A 88 -5.61 13.66 -1.54
C PRO A 88 -5.31 14.56 -2.75
N ARG A 89 -4.04 14.66 -3.18
CA ARG A 89 -3.65 15.46 -4.34
C ARG A 89 -4.17 14.88 -5.66
N GLN A 90 -4.60 13.61 -5.68
CA GLN A 90 -5.21 12.95 -6.83
C GLN A 90 -6.73 13.21 -6.95
N GLU A 91 -7.26 14.14 -6.15
CA GLU A 91 -8.63 14.67 -6.30
C GLU A 91 -9.74 13.59 -6.21
N GLU A 92 -10.43 13.30 -7.31
CA GLU A 92 -11.47 12.26 -7.38
C GLU A 92 -10.87 10.84 -7.35
N HIS A 93 -9.61 10.69 -7.75
CA HIS A 93 -8.90 9.41 -7.86
C HIS A 93 -8.07 9.05 -6.62
N TYR A 94 -8.14 9.86 -5.55
CA TYR A 94 -7.37 9.69 -4.31
C TYR A 94 -7.47 8.30 -3.67
N ALA A 95 -8.57 7.58 -3.91
CA ALA A 95 -8.91 6.32 -3.30
C ALA A 95 -8.69 5.09 -4.21
N ASP A 96 -8.45 5.26 -5.51
CA ASP A 96 -8.53 4.17 -6.49
C ASP A 96 -7.58 3.01 -6.18
N GLY A 97 -6.32 3.32 -5.87
CA GLY A 97 -5.34 2.31 -5.47
C GLY A 97 -5.74 1.59 -4.18
N MET A 98 -6.11 2.34 -3.14
CA MET A 98 -6.57 1.80 -1.85
C MET A 98 -7.77 0.86 -2.01
N LEU A 99 -8.76 1.24 -2.83
CA LEU A 99 -9.95 0.43 -3.10
C LEU A 99 -9.60 -0.87 -3.80
N TYR A 100 -8.76 -0.80 -4.85
CA TYR A 100 -8.33 -2.00 -5.56
C TYR A 100 -7.55 -2.94 -4.65
N PHE A 101 -6.67 -2.41 -3.78
CA PHE A 101 -5.98 -3.21 -2.76
C PHE A 101 -6.97 -3.89 -1.80
N LEU A 102 -7.91 -3.14 -1.22
CA LEU A 102 -8.86 -3.65 -0.21
C LEU A 102 -9.82 -4.72 -0.77
N GLU A 103 -10.16 -4.62 -2.05
CA GLU A 103 -11.02 -5.58 -2.77
C GLU A 103 -10.28 -6.90 -3.05
N HIS A 104 -8.97 -6.85 -3.31
CA HIS A 104 -8.21 -7.99 -3.85
C HIS A 104 -7.23 -8.63 -2.86
N VAL A 105 -6.90 -7.94 -1.77
CA VAL A 105 -5.90 -8.38 -0.79
C VAL A 105 -6.53 -8.45 0.60
N ASP A 106 -6.40 -9.63 1.22
CA ASP A 106 -6.88 -9.84 2.58
C ASP A 106 -5.89 -9.23 3.59
N CYS A 107 -6.42 -8.42 4.50
CA CYS A 107 -5.62 -7.73 5.49
C CYS A 107 -6.43 -7.31 6.71
N ASN A 108 -5.89 -7.61 7.91
CA ASN A 108 -6.54 -7.29 9.19
C ASN A 108 -6.61 -5.78 9.45
N ALA A 109 -5.51 -5.07 9.23
CA ALA A 109 -5.39 -3.62 9.47
C ALA A 109 -4.67 -2.91 8.32
N VAL A 110 -5.26 -1.83 7.81
CA VAL A 110 -4.67 -1.00 6.77
C VAL A 110 -4.40 0.39 7.32
N PHE A 111 -3.17 0.84 7.18
CA PHE A 111 -2.66 2.15 7.60
C PHE A 111 -2.46 3.01 6.36
N PRO A 112 -3.30 4.04 6.13
CA PRO A 112 -3.08 4.98 5.05
C PRO A 112 -1.72 5.68 5.17
N MET A 113 -1.03 5.90 4.06
CA MET A 113 0.20 6.69 3.95
C MET A 113 0.08 7.69 2.78
N HIS A 114 1.11 8.51 2.53
CA HIS A 114 1.11 9.49 1.42
C HIS A 114 -0.04 10.51 1.44
N TYR A 115 -0.60 10.82 2.61
CA TYR A 115 -1.65 11.83 2.75
C TYR A 115 -1.12 13.25 3.06
N TRP A 116 0.20 13.50 2.96
CA TRP A 116 0.82 14.84 2.97
C TRP A 116 0.40 15.80 4.11
N ASN A 117 0.29 15.31 5.35
CA ASN A 117 -0.21 16.07 6.51
C ASN A 117 -1.67 16.51 6.40
N GLU A 118 -2.46 15.86 5.54
CA GLU A 118 -3.91 16.03 5.43
C GLU A 118 -4.67 14.79 5.94
N PRO A 119 -4.62 14.49 7.25
CA PRO A 119 -5.23 13.28 7.81
C PRO A 119 -6.77 13.23 7.66
N SER A 120 -7.42 14.36 7.36
CA SER A 120 -8.85 14.42 7.05
C SER A 120 -9.25 13.56 5.86
N VAL A 121 -8.31 13.22 4.96
CA VAL A 121 -8.57 12.29 3.85
C VAL A 121 -8.93 10.88 4.34
N ILE A 122 -8.44 10.48 5.51
CA ILE A 122 -8.78 9.19 6.13
C ILE A 122 -10.24 9.20 6.60
N ASP A 123 -10.69 10.30 7.21
CA ASP A 123 -12.08 10.48 7.63
C ASP A 123 -13.02 10.54 6.42
N ARG A 124 -12.60 11.24 5.35
CA ARG A 124 -13.29 11.25 4.06
C ARG A 124 -13.45 9.83 3.52
N PHE A 125 -12.35 9.08 3.39
CA PHE A 125 -12.35 7.70 2.88
C PHE A 125 -13.27 6.78 3.69
N THR A 126 -13.17 6.81 5.02
CA THR A 126 -14.01 5.94 5.87
C THR A 126 -15.48 6.35 5.93
N THR A 127 -15.80 7.59 5.55
CA THR A 127 -17.16 8.08 5.37
C THR A 127 -17.75 7.65 4.03
N GLU A 128 -16.97 7.76 2.95
CA GLU A 128 -17.38 7.35 1.60
C GLU A 128 -17.45 5.82 1.44
N TYR A 129 -16.57 5.08 2.13
CA TYR A 129 -16.45 3.61 2.05
C TYR A 129 -16.60 2.93 3.42
N PRO A 130 -17.77 3.03 4.08
CA PRO A 130 -17.97 2.54 5.44
C PRO A 130 -17.76 1.04 5.61
N GLN A 131 -17.88 0.25 4.53
CA GLN A 131 -17.61 -1.19 4.54
C GLN A 131 -16.14 -1.53 4.89
N TYR A 132 -15.20 -0.62 4.66
CA TYR A 132 -13.78 -0.82 4.98
C TYR A 132 -13.37 -0.20 6.32
N LYS A 133 -14.25 0.57 6.97
CA LYS A 133 -13.94 1.37 8.17
C LYS A 133 -13.31 0.56 9.31
N SER A 134 -13.71 -0.70 9.51
CA SER A 134 -13.14 -1.56 10.56
C SER A 134 -11.67 -1.94 10.34
N ARG A 135 -11.24 -1.98 9.07
CA ARG A 135 -9.87 -2.33 8.65
C ARG A 135 -8.97 -1.11 8.61
N ILE A 136 -9.49 0.08 8.30
CA ILE A 136 -8.68 1.30 8.22
C ILE A 136 -8.30 1.81 9.62
N LYS A 137 -7.01 2.04 9.85
CA LYS A 137 -6.46 2.61 11.08
C LYS A 137 -6.01 4.04 10.83
N ASN A 138 -6.50 4.97 11.65
CA ASN A 138 -6.04 6.36 11.60
C ASN A 138 -4.62 6.44 12.17
N THR A 139 -3.65 6.74 11.30
CA THR A 139 -2.23 6.81 11.63
C THR A 139 -1.86 7.94 12.59
N GLU A 140 -2.67 8.99 12.68
CA GLU A 140 -2.47 10.07 13.65
C GLU A 140 -2.89 9.64 15.06
N SER A 141 -3.91 8.79 15.18
CA SER A 141 -4.36 8.22 16.46
C SER A 141 -3.49 7.04 16.90
N ALA A 142 -2.92 6.28 15.96
CA ALA A 142 -2.02 5.17 16.22
C ALA A 142 -0.66 5.58 16.83
N LYS A 143 -0.37 6.89 16.92
CA LYS A 143 0.74 7.43 17.72
C LYS A 143 0.45 7.24 19.22
N GLY A 144 0.59 6.01 19.70
CA GLY A 144 0.44 5.65 21.11
C GLY A 144 -0.54 4.52 21.44
N GLU A 145 -1.10 3.84 20.45
CA GLU A 145 -1.93 2.64 20.68
C GLU A 145 -1.06 1.37 20.65
N GLU A 146 -1.26 0.46 21.62
CA GLU A 146 -0.70 -0.90 21.55
C GLU A 146 -1.48 -1.69 20.49
N ILE A 147 -0.75 -2.26 19.53
CA ILE A 147 -1.27 -3.10 18.43
C ILE A 147 -1.63 -4.49 18.96
#